data_AF-A0A354Z5K5-F1
#
_entry.id   AF-A0A354Z5K5-F1
#
_cell.length_a   1.000
_cell.length_b   1.000
_cell.length_c   1.000
_cell.angle_alpha   90.00
_cell.angle_beta   90.00
_cell.angle_gamma   90.00
#
_symmetry.space_group_name_H-M   'P 1'
#
loop_
_entity.id
_entity.type
_entity.pdbx_description
1 polymer ?
#
loop_
_entity_poly.entity_id
_entity_poly.type
_entity_poly.pdbx_seq_one_letter_code
_entity_poly.pdbx_strand_id
1 'polypeptide(L)'
;AGETGAVVTIAAIQGAGERSPLLGQTHQTRGVVSGNFGGLGGFFVASPSGEDDGDPATAEGLFVRWTRDDGPMPKRGDLLALRGRVDELGDAPASLTALVDVEWQVIGKDRVPTHEVSEPPAEPGQWEALEGMRLRLPGPLVVASHYELKTFGALTVAFGELPQQPTDRVAPGPEAARLAADNARRMLILDDGRDRRDPERIWYLADQPNASAPWRIGTTLAGVEGLLDHRHGRYRLQLTDPPADVRQAERPAPPQRQPGVLRVVALNVLNLFNGDGRGGGFPTERGAARHDQYQRQQAKLVEQVRLLDADIVALMEIENDGFGPDSALAQFVAAL
;
A
#
# COMPACT_ATOMS: atom_id res chain seq x y z
N ALA A 1 24.51 40.23 10.54
CA ALA A 1 25.12 38.98 11.00
C ALA A 1 24.02 38.21 11.71
N GLY A 2 23.32 37.34 10.99
CA GLY A 2 22.25 36.53 11.59
C GLY A 2 22.86 35.42 12.43
N GLU A 3 22.35 35.21 13.62
CA GLU A 3 22.77 34.14 14.52
C GLU A 3 22.80 32.81 13.77
N THR A 4 23.99 32.23 13.64
CA THR A 4 24.19 30.83 13.26
C THR A 4 23.63 29.98 14.40
N GLY A 5 22.33 29.64 14.32
CA GLY A 5 21.74 28.65 15.22
C GLY A 5 22.51 27.34 15.15
N ALA A 6 22.55 26.60 16.26
CA ALA A 6 23.22 25.31 16.31
C ALA A 6 22.63 24.34 15.26
N VAL A 7 23.48 23.54 14.62
CA VAL A 7 23.05 22.46 13.72
C VAL A 7 22.44 21.34 14.58
N VAL A 8 21.20 20.97 14.27
CA VAL A 8 20.45 19.90 14.93
C VAL A 8 20.50 18.64 14.05
N THR A 9 20.67 17.47 14.66
CA THR A 9 20.68 16.18 13.93
C THR A 9 19.27 15.82 13.45
N ILE A 10 19.17 14.94 12.43
CA ILE A 10 17.88 14.44 11.96
C ILE A 10 17.16 13.69 13.08
N ALA A 11 17.86 12.84 13.83
CA ALA A 11 17.28 12.12 14.97
C ALA A 11 16.69 13.07 16.04
N ALA A 12 17.30 14.23 16.30
CA ALA A 12 16.75 15.21 17.23
C ALA A 12 15.54 15.98 16.67
N ILE A 13 15.46 16.13 15.34
CA ILE A 13 14.26 16.66 14.67
C ILE A 13 13.13 15.65 14.75
N GLN A 14 13.40 14.38 14.47
CA GLN A 14 12.41 13.29 14.57
C GLN A 14 11.93 13.10 16.01
N GLY A 15 12.86 12.92 16.94
CA GLY A 15 12.56 12.51 18.31
C GLY A 15 12.12 11.04 18.37
N ALA A 16 11.69 10.61 19.56
CA ALA A 16 11.30 9.22 19.85
C ALA A 16 9.78 9.01 19.99
N GLY A 17 8.98 10.05 19.69
CA GLY A 17 7.53 9.99 19.73
C GLY A 17 6.95 10.06 18.32
N GLU A 18 5.63 9.88 18.18
CA GLU A 18 4.89 9.93 16.90
C GLU A 18 4.89 11.31 16.21
N ARG A 19 5.49 12.32 16.85
CA ARG A 19 5.58 13.70 16.35
C ARG A 19 6.86 14.34 16.86
N SER A 20 7.41 15.22 16.04
CA SER A 20 8.61 15.98 16.34
C SER A 20 8.47 16.83 17.61
N PRO A 21 9.47 16.81 18.53
CA PRO A 21 9.54 17.74 19.64
C PRO A 21 9.87 19.18 19.21
N LEU A 22 10.27 19.38 17.95
CA LEU A 22 10.69 20.66 17.38
C LEU A 22 9.64 21.27 16.44
N LEU A 23 8.41 20.74 16.45
CA LEU A 23 7.31 21.20 15.61
C LEU A 23 7.16 22.73 15.61
N GLY A 24 7.10 23.31 14.41
CA GLY A 24 6.92 24.74 14.18
C GLY A 24 8.19 25.58 14.31
N GLN A 25 9.31 24.99 14.72
CA GLN A 25 10.60 25.68 14.88
C GLN A 25 11.43 25.61 13.60
N THR A 26 12.23 26.66 13.32
CA THR A 26 13.19 26.66 12.22
C THR A 26 14.58 26.27 12.71
N HIS A 27 15.16 25.22 12.13
CA HIS A 27 16.48 24.72 12.50
C HIS A 27 17.38 24.55 11.28
N GLN A 28 18.70 24.50 11.53
CA GLN A 28 19.68 24.05 10.55
C GLN A 28 19.98 22.57 10.78
N THR A 29 20.08 21.79 9.71
CA THR A 29 20.47 20.38 9.78
C THR A 29 21.31 20.00 8.57
N ARG A 30 21.85 18.78 8.57
CA ARG A 30 22.52 18.19 7.41
C ARG A 30 21.89 16.86 7.09
N GLY A 31 21.88 16.51 5.81
CA GLY A 31 21.31 15.25 5.37
C GLY A 31 21.82 14.83 4.01
N VAL A 32 22.01 13.53 3.83
CA VAL A 32 22.35 12.94 2.53
C VAL A 32 21.07 12.54 1.81
N VAL A 33 20.88 12.99 0.56
CA VAL A 33 19.66 12.67 -0.21
C VAL A 33 19.56 11.16 -0.43
N SER A 34 18.51 10.55 0.10
CA SER A 34 18.27 9.11 0.06
C SER A 34 17.33 8.69 -1.06
N GLY A 35 16.39 9.56 -1.45
CA GLY A 35 15.44 9.31 -2.55
C GLY A 35 14.65 10.56 -2.96
N ASN A 36 14.32 10.65 -4.25
CA ASN A 36 13.64 11.79 -4.86
C ASN A 36 12.19 11.43 -5.22
N PHE A 37 11.23 12.16 -4.67
CA PHE A 37 9.81 11.88 -4.85
C PHE A 37 9.05 13.16 -5.19
N GLY A 38 9.42 13.81 -6.31
CA GLY A 38 8.72 15.01 -6.78
C GLY A 38 7.23 14.80 -7.04
N GLY A 39 6.81 13.55 -7.31
CA GLY A 39 5.39 13.17 -7.38
C GLY A 39 4.67 13.19 -6.02
N LEU A 40 5.40 13.22 -4.90
CA LEU A 40 4.90 13.39 -3.53
C LEU A 40 5.22 14.79 -2.96
N GLY A 41 5.75 15.69 -3.80
CA GLY A 41 6.11 17.05 -3.39
C GLY A 41 7.35 17.14 -2.50
N GLY A 42 8.36 16.27 -2.71
CA GLY A 42 9.56 16.31 -1.88
C GLY A 42 10.66 15.33 -2.26
N PHE A 43 11.63 15.23 -1.37
CA PHE A 43 12.69 14.23 -1.36
C PHE A 43 12.99 13.87 0.08
N PHE A 44 13.63 12.72 0.30
CA PHE A 44 14.07 12.32 1.63
C PHE A 44 15.57 12.50 1.76
N VAL A 45 15.99 12.78 2.98
CA VAL A 45 17.39 12.76 3.40
C VAL A 45 17.57 11.78 4.55
N ALA A 46 18.76 11.22 4.68
CA ALA A 46 19.17 10.43 5.82
C ALA A 46 20.29 11.14 6.58
N SER A 47 20.53 10.74 7.82
CA SER A 47 21.66 11.23 8.60
C SER A 47 22.99 11.01 7.87
N PRO A 48 23.87 12.03 7.83
CA PRO A 48 25.21 11.88 7.30
C PRO A 48 26.05 10.86 8.08
N SER A 49 27.12 10.37 7.44
CA SER A 49 28.06 9.44 8.07
C SER A 49 28.63 10.02 9.37
N GLY A 50 28.37 9.33 10.49
CA GLY A 50 28.84 9.72 11.83
C GLY A 50 27.94 10.70 12.59
N GLU A 51 26.75 11.03 12.05
CA GLU A 51 25.74 11.86 12.72
C GLU A 51 24.50 11.08 13.18
N ASP A 52 24.44 9.78 12.84
CA ASP A 52 23.51 8.79 13.40
C ASP A 52 23.77 8.65 14.91
N ASP A 53 22.73 8.73 15.72
CA ASP A 53 22.83 8.69 17.18
C ASP A 53 22.86 7.26 17.75
N GLY A 54 22.58 6.26 16.92
CA GLY A 54 22.56 4.84 17.25
C GLY A 54 21.39 4.42 18.14
N ASP A 55 20.41 5.29 18.37
CA ASP A 55 19.23 4.98 19.17
C ASP A 55 18.14 4.31 18.29
N PRO A 56 17.79 3.04 18.54
CA PRO A 56 16.74 2.36 17.78
C PRO A 56 15.33 2.94 18.01
N ALA A 57 15.16 3.92 18.89
CA ALA A 57 13.91 4.61 19.14
C ALA A 57 13.74 5.90 18.31
N THR A 58 14.78 6.39 17.62
CA THR A 58 14.73 7.60 16.80
C THR A 58 14.97 7.27 15.34
N ALA A 59 14.31 8.01 14.45
CA ALA A 59 14.48 7.82 13.01
C ALA A 59 15.65 8.65 12.46
N GLU A 60 16.39 8.04 11.54
CA GLU A 60 17.54 8.66 10.87
C GLU A 60 17.21 9.11 9.43
N GLY A 61 15.92 9.27 9.14
CA GLY A 61 15.39 9.77 7.88
C GLY A 61 14.50 10.99 8.09
N LEU A 62 14.43 11.88 7.10
CA LEU A 62 13.60 13.09 7.16
C LEU A 62 13.07 13.44 5.78
N PHE A 63 11.79 13.76 5.69
CA PHE A 63 11.21 14.27 4.46
C PHE A 63 11.48 15.77 4.32
N VAL A 64 11.83 16.21 3.12
CA VAL A 64 12.04 17.62 2.79
C VAL A 64 11.04 18.00 1.71
N ARG A 65 10.13 18.92 2.03
CA ARG A 65 9.14 19.42 1.07
C ARG A 65 9.84 20.20 -0.02
N TRP A 66 9.45 19.92 -1.25
CA TRP A 66 10.00 20.54 -2.45
C TRP A 66 8.87 20.82 -3.45
N THR A 67 8.97 21.98 -4.09
CA THR A 67 8.14 22.40 -5.20
C THR A 67 9.01 22.80 -6.39
N ARG A 68 8.43 22.91 -7.58
CA ARG A 68 9.16 23.34 -8.78
C ARG A 68 9.75 24.74 -8.65
N ASP A 69 9.18 25.58 -7.79
CA ASP A 69 9.64 26.95 -7.56
C ASP A 69 10.92 26.99 -6.73
N ASP A 70 11.22 25.92 -5.98
CA ASP A 70 12.43 25.81 -5.16
C ASP A 70 13.69 25.41 -6.00
N GLY A 71 13.53 25.24 -7.32
CA GLY A 71 14.62 24.93 -8.24
C GLY A 71 14.84 23.42 -8.47
N PRO A 72 15.96 23.00 -9.07
CA PRO A 72 16.19 21.60 -9.42
C PRO A 72 16.32 20.73 -8.16
N MET A 73 15.66 19.57 -8.19
CA MET A 73 15.74 18.59 -7.10
C MET A 73 17.20 18.09 -6.94
N PRO A 74 17.71 17.96 -5.70
CA PRO A 74 19.04 17.44 -5.46
C PRO A 74 19.13 15.96 -5.87
N LYS A 75 20.33 15.43 -6.06
CA LYS A 75 20.55 14.05 -6.51
C LYS A 75 20.81 13.14 -5.31
N ARG A 76 20.39 11.88 -5.41
CA ARG A 76 20.76 10.84 -4.43
C ARG A 76 22.27 10.86 -4.15
N GLY A 77 22.64 10.83 -2.87
CA GLY A 77 24.01 10.94 -2.38
C GLY A 77 24.58 12.35 -2.30
N ASP A 78 23.85 13.40 -2.73
CA ASP A 78 24.21 14.79 -2.39
C ASP A 78 24.10 14.99 -0.87
N LEU A 79 25.16 15.52 -0.26
CA LEU A 79 25.14 15.97 1.12
C LEU A 79 24.68 17.43 1.14
N LEU A 80 23.60 17.70 1.87
CA LEU A 80 22.97 19.01 1.95
C LEU A 80 23.22 19.65 3.31
N ALA A 81 23.46 20.97 3.31
CA ALA A 81 23.13 21.83 4.43
C ALA A 81 21.71 22.34 4.22
N LEU A 82 20.84 22.15 5.21
CA LEU A 82 19.41 22.45 5.16
C LEU A 82 19.07 23.47 6.24
N ARG A 83 18.17 24.39 5.92
CA ARG A 83 17.52 25.26 6.91
C ARG A 83 16.04 25.30 6.58
N GLY A 84 15.20 24.84 7.49
CA GLY A 84 13.75 24.78 7.27
C GLY A 84 12.98 24.78 8.57
N ARG A 85 11.67 25.02 8.48
CA ARG A 85 10.74 24.85 9.60
C ARG A 85 10.34 23.37 9.70
N VAL A 86 10.33 22.82 10.91
CA VAL A 86 9.82 21.47 11.18
C VAL A 86 8.30 21.50 11.16
N ASP A 87 7.71 20.56 10.45
CA ASP A 87 6.26 20.41 10.26
C ASP A 87 5.84 18.95 10.27
N GLU A 88 4.54 18.71 10.38
CA GLU A 88 3.93 17.38 10.40
C GLU A 88 2.96 17.24 9.23
N LEU A 89 3.24 16.33 8.29
CA LEU A 89 2.39 16.11 7.13
C LEU A 89 1.43 14.94 7.39
N GLY A 90 0.15 15.25 7.59
CA GLY A 90 -0.90 14.27 7.84
C GLY A 90 -1.76 14.63 9.06
N ASP A 91 -2.71 13.76 9.38
CA ASP A 91 -3.57 13.89 10.55
C ASP A 91 -3.05 13.03 11.71
N ALA A 92 -3.23 13.49 12.95
CA ALA A 92 -2.88 12.76 14.17
C ALA A 92 -3.60 11.38 14.25
N PRO A 93 -3.04 10.37 14.96
CA PRO A 93 -1.90 10.44 15.90
C PRO A 93 -0.51 10.40 15.25
N ALA A 94 -0.32 9.67 14.15
CA ALA A 94 0.95 9.59 13.44
C ALA A 94 0.95 10.45 12.16
N SER A 95 2.03 11.16 11.90
CA SER A 95 2.20 12.05 10.75
C SER A 95 3.64 11.94 10.25
N LEU A 96 3.91 12.39 9.02
CA LEU A 96 5.26 12.40 8.49
C LEU A 96 5.97 13.68 8.94
N THR A 97 7.03 13.53 9.75
CA THR A 97 7.90 14.64 10.13
C THR A 97 8.63 15.15 8.89
N ALA A 98 8.57 16.47 8.66
CA ALA A 98 9.12 17.08 7.47
C ALA A 98 9.80 18.43 7.75
N LEU A 99 10.71 18.81 6.86
CA LEU A 99 11.12 20.20 6.69
C LEU A 99 10.30 20.88 5.62
N VAL A 100 9.80 22.07 5.94
CA VAL A 100 9.07 22.96 5.05
C VAL A 100 9.72 24.35 5.01
N ASP A 101 9.37 25.15 4.01
CA ASP A 101 9.91 26.50 3.79
C ASP A 101 11.44 26.48 3.87
N VAL A 102 12.03 25.58 3.07
CA VAL A 102 13.39 25.09 3.22
C VAL A 102 14.32 25.73 2.21
N GLU A 103 15.47 26.19 2.71
CA GLU A 103 16.62 26.58 1.91
C GLU A 103 17.66 25.47 2.02
N TRP A 104 18.35 25.13 0.92
CA TRP A 104 19.43 24.16 0.96
C TRP A 104 20.59 24.49 0.04
N GLN A 105 21.74 23.93 0.39
CA GLN A 105 22.95 23.98 -0.41
C GLN A 105 23.60 22.60 -0.46
N VAL A 106 24.02 22.17 -1.65
CA VAL A 106 24.87 20.98 -1.79
C VAL A 106 26.27 21.34 -1.28
N ILE A 107 26.70 20.67 -0.21
CA ILE A 107 27.99 20.87 0.45
C ILE A 107 28.97 19.72 0.21
N GLY A 108 28.53 18.65 -0.43
CA GLY A 108 29.38 17.51 -0.76
C GLY A 108 28.62 16.27 -1.21
N LYS A 109 29.22 15.11 -0.96
CA LYS A 109 28.68 13.79 -1.22
C LYS A 109 28.85 12.91 0.01
N ASP A 110 27.92 12.00 0.22
CA ASP A 110 28.03 10.98 1.27
C ASP A 110 27.36 9.67 0.83
N ARG A 111 27.61 8.58 1.58
CA ARG A 111 26.94 7.30 1.40
C ARG A 111 25.50 7.42 1.87
N VAL A 112 24.57 6.87 1.10
CA VAL A 112 23.18 6.71 1.53
C VAL A 112 23.07 5.42 2.37
N PRO A 113 22.73 5.50 3.66
CA PRO A 113 22.50 4.31 4.47
C PRO A 113 21.28 3.53 3.96
N THR A 114 21.24 2.23 4.24
CA THR A 114 20.08 1.37 3.96
C THR A 114 19.93 0.41 5.11
N HIS A 115 18.75 0.40 5.71
CA HIS A 115 18.43 -0.43 6.86
C HIS A 115 17.69 -1.70 6.40
N GLU A 116 18.14 -2.86 6.84
CA GLU A 116 17.51 -4.12 6.48
C GLU A 116 16.41 -4.48 7.48
N VAL A 117 15.20 -4.75 7.00
CA VAL A 117 14.05 -5.15 7.82
C VAL A 117 13.56 -6.50 7.35
N SER A 118 13.94 -7.55 8.10
CA SER A 118 13.57 -8.94 7.82
C SER A 118 12.27 -9.37 8.50
N GLU A 119 11.90 -8.69 9.58
CA GLU A 119 10.69 -8.95 10.35
C GLU A 119 9.89 -7.66 10.52
N PRO A 120 8.56 -7.74 10.62
CA PRO A 120 7.77 -6.56 10.94
C PRO A 120 8.10 -6.10 12.37
N PRO A 121 7.92 -4.82 12.68
CA PRO A 121 8.05 -4.34 14.05
C PRO A 121 7.16 -5.14 15.02
N ALA A 122 7.52 -5.18 16.30
CA ALA A 122 6.75 -5.86 17.35
C ALA A 122 5.41 -5.19 17.64
N GLU A 123 5.28 -3.91 17.31
CA GLU A 123 4.02 -3.16 17.32
C GLU A 123 3.95 -2.21 16.10
N PRO A 124 2.76 -1.96 15.51
CA PRO A 124 2.63 -1.09 14.34
C PRO A 124 3.26 0.31 14.50
N GLY A 125 3.21 0.89 15.71
CA GLY A 125 3.78 2.23 15.97
C GLY A 125 5.31 2.28 15.94
N GLN A 126 6.01 1.13 15.96
CA GLN A 126 7.48 1.12 15.90
C GLN A 126 8.02 1.35 14.48
N TRP A 127 7.15 1.43 13.46
CA TRP A 127 7.54 1.97 12.17
C TRP A 127 8.00 3.44 12.27
N GLU A 128 7.57 4.17 13.30
CA GLU A 128 7.98 5.56 13.55
C GLU A 128 9.50 5.70 13.69
N ALA A 129 10.15 4.78 14.40
CA ALA A 129 11.61 4.79 14.57
C ALA A 129 12.37 4.50 13.26
N LEU A 130 11.65 4.18 12.18
CA LEU A 130 12.21 3.97 10.85
C LEU A 130 11.71 5.02 9.84
N GLU A 131 11.01 6.06 10.29
CA GLU A 131 10.39 7.05 9.41
C GLU A 131 11.41 7.74 8.50
N GLY A 132 11.08 7.86 7.21
CA GLY A 132 11.93 8.50 6.20
C GLY A 132 13.20 7.72 5.86
N MET A 133 13.49 6.62 6.55
CA MET A 133 14.68 5.82 6.31
C MET A 133 14.53 4.97 5.05
N ARG A 134 15.66 4.72 4.39
CA ARG A 134 15.72 3.80 3.26
C ARG A 134 15.78 2.37 3.78
N LEU A 135 14.77 1.57 3.44
CA LEU A 135 14.65 0.18 3.88
C LEU A 135 14.91 -0.80 2.73
N ARG A 136 15.51 -1.94 3.08
CA ARG A 136 15.58 -3.14 2.25
C ARG A 136 14.84 -4.27 2.97
N LEU A 137 13.81 -4.81 2.32
CA LEU A 137 13.05 -5.96 2.80
C LEU A 137 13.52 -7.18 2.00
N PRO A 138 14.39 -8.04 2.55
CA PRO A 138 14.89 -9.21 1.83
C PRO A 138 13.77 -10.19 1.50
N GLY A 139 12.70 -10.23 2.30
CA GLY A 139 11.55 -11.10 2.12
C GLY A 139 11.73 -12.49 2.75
N PRO A 140 10.75 -13.39 2.58
CA PRO A 140 9.60 -13.25 1.69
C PRO A 140 8.52 -12.30 2.24
N LEU A 141 7.93 -11.53 1.33
CA LEU A 141 6.68 -10.80 1.52
C LEU A 141 5.59 -11.46 0.68
N VAL A 142 4.34 -11.40 1.13
CA VAL A 142 3.20 -11.94 0.39
C VAL A 142 2.19 -10.84 0.09
N VAL A 143 1.70 -10.78 -1.16
CA VAL A 143 0.63 -9.86 -1.55
C VAL A 143 -0.64 -10.24 -0.80
N ALA A 144 -1.09 -9.36 0.09
CA ALA A 144 -2.31 -9.50 0.89
C ALA A 144 -3.50 -8.78 0.25
N SER A 145 -3.25 -7.67 -0.46
CA SER A 145 -4.29 -6.96 -1.22
C SER A 145 -3.69 -6.23 -2.43
N HIS A 146 -4.43 -6.29 -3.54
CA HIS A 146 -4.19 -5.52 -4.76
C HIS A 146 -5.31 -4.48 -5.02
N TYR A 147 -6.17 -4.20 -4.02
CA TYR A 147 -7.35 -3.35 -4.20
C TYR A 147 -6.98 -1.93 -4.67
N GLU A 148 -5.90 -1.37 -4.11
CA GLU A 148 -5.41 -0.02 -4.40
C GLU A 148 -4.48 0.01 -5.62
N LEU A 149 -4.18 -1.14 -6.24
CA LEU A 149 -3.11 -1.25 -7.24
C LEU A 149 -3.37 -0.40 -8.48
N LYS A 150 -4.53 -0.59 -9.11
CA LYS A 150 -4.86 0.12 -10.35
C LYS A 150 -5.29 1.57 -10.11
N THR A 151 -5.69 1.90 -8.89
CA THR A 151 -6.21 3.23 -8.54
C THR A 151 -5.12 4.15 -8.01
N PHE A 152 -4.15 3.61 -7.25
CA PHE A 152 -3.12 4.41 -6.59
C PHE A 152 -1.71 3.86 -6.79
N GLY A 153 -1.53 2.81 -7.61
CA GLY A 153 -0.22 2.19 -7.76
C GLY A 153 0.25 1.46 -6.50
N ALA A 154 -0.65 1.12 -5.58
CA ALA A 154 -0.29 0.58 -4.26
C ALA A 154 -0.65 -0.91 -4.08
N LEU A 155 0.28 -1.68 -3.51
CA LEU A 155 0.07 -3.08 -3.08
C LEU A 155 0.14 -3.17 -1.57
N THR A 156 -0.81 -3.86 -0.92
CA THR A 156 -0.61 -4.28 0.47
C THR A 156 0.07 -5.64 0.49
N VAL A 157 1.19 -5.71 1.20
CA VAL A 157 1.93 -6.94 1.43
C VAL A 157 1.94 -7.27 2.92
N ALA A 158 2.26 -8.52 3.24
CA ALA A 158 2.51 -8.94 4.60
C ALA A 158 3.86 -9.63 4.72
N PHE A 159 4.51 -9.47 5.87
CA PHE A 159 5.67 -10.27 6.26
C PHE A 159 5.26 -11.71 6.55
N GLY A 160 6.01 -12.65 5.98
CA GLY A 160 5.78 -14.09 6.14
C GLY A 160 4.56 -14.58 5.37
N GLU A 161 3.60 -15.17 6.09
CA GLU A 161 2.44 -15.84 5.49
C GLU A 161 1.25 -14.90 5.27
N LEU A 162 0.34 -15.32 4.38
CA LEU A 162 -0.85 -14.57 4.03
C LEU A 162 -1.72 -14.35 5.29
N PRO A 163 -2.06 -13.10 5.65
CA PRO A 163 -2.98 -12.82 6.76
C PRO A 163 -4.31 -13.55 6.56
N GLN A 164 -4.80 -14.16 7.63
CA GLN A 164 -6.06 -14.90 7.63
C GLN A 164 -7.14 -14.10 8.33
N GLN A 165 -8.38 -14.20 7.84
CA GLN A 165 -9.51 -13.62 8.56
C GLN A 165 -9.60 -14.28 9.95
N PRO A 166 -9.49 -13.52 11.06
CA PRO A 166 -9.38 -14.11 12.40
C PRO A 166 -10.53 -15.06 12.76
N THR A 167 -11.75 -14.70 12.37
CA THR A 167 -12.97 -15.48 12.66
C THR A 167 -13.08 -16.77 11.87
N ASP A 168 -12.21 -17.01 10.87
CA ASP A 168 -12.11 -18.29 10.17
C ASP A 168 -11.32 -19.32 11.01
N ARG A 169 -10.61 -18.86 12.03
CA ARG A 169 -9.74 -19.69 12.89
C ARG A 169 -10.25 -19.83 14.31
N VAL A 170 -10.79 -18.75 14.86
CA VAL A 170 -11.20 -18.69 16.27
C VAL A 170 -12.54 -17.98 16.41
N ALA A 171 -13.27 -18.27 17.48
CA ALA A 171 -14.54 -17.59 17.74
C ALA A 171 -14.32 -16.07 17.97
N PRO A 172 -15.31 -15.22 17.68
CA PRO A 172 -15.26 -13.80 18.03
C PRO A 172 -14.92 -13.60 19.51
N GLY A 173 -13.94 -12.76 19.79
CA GLY A 173 -13.47 -12.52 21.16
C GLY A 173 -12.00 -12.07 21.22
N PRO A 174 -11.37 -12.11 22.41
CA PRO A 174 -10.00 -11.65 22.62
C PRO A 174 -8.96 -12.35 21.73
N GLU A 175 -9.15 -13.63 21.44
CA GLU A 175 -8.23 -14.37 20.56
C GLU A 175 -8.31 -13.90 19.10
N ALA A 176 -9.52 -13.65 18.58
CA ALA A 176 -9.72 -13.06 17.27
C ALA A 176 -9.09 -11.66 17.18
N ALA A 177 -9.23 -10.85 18.25
CA ALA A 177 -8.60 -9.54 18.32
C ALA A 177 -7.07 -9.61 18.32
N ARG A 178 -6.48 -10.61 19.00
CA ARG A 178 -5.03 -10.84 18.98
C ARG A 178 -4.53 -11.23 17.59
N LEU A 179 -5.25 -12.10 16.88
CA LEU A 179 -4.94 -12.45 15.50
C LEU A 179 -5.11 -11.25 14.54
N ALA A 180 -6.12 -10.41 14.76
CA ALA A 180 -6.31 -9.18 13.99
C ALA A 180 -5.14 -8.20 14.18
N ALA A 181 -4.70 -8.01 15.43
CA ALA A 181 -3.55 -7.16 15.75
C ALA A 181 -2.24 -7.71 15.13
N ASP A 182 -2.05 -9.03 15.18
CA ASP A 182 -0.91 -9.70 14.53
C ASP A 182 -0.92 -9.48 13.01
N ASN A 183 -2.07 -9.69 12.35
CA ASN A 183 -2.22 -9.41 10.93
C ASN A 183 -1.90 -7.95 10.60
N ALA A 184 -2.45 -7.00 11.36
CA ALA A 184 -2.21 -5.57 11.16
C ALA A 184 -0.73 -5.21 11.27
N ARG A 185 -0.04 -5.74 12.29
CA ARG A 185 1.39 -5.55 12.52
C ARG A 185 2.25 -6.05 11.36
N ARG A 186 1.87 -7.17 10.75
CA ARG A 186 2.62 -7.79 9.65
C ARG A 186 2.37 -7.13 8.30
N MET A 187 1.44 -6.18 8.17
CA MET A 187 1.12 -5.56 6.88
C MET A 187 1.92 -4.28 6.63
N LEU A 188 2.29 -4.07 5.37
CA LEU A 188 2.91 -2.85 4.86
C LEU A 188 2.39 -2.55 3.46
N ILE A 189 2.31 -1.28 3.09
CA ILE A 189 1.94 -0.87 1.73
C ILE A 189 3.22 -0.65 0.92
N LEU A 190 3.29 -1.18 -0.30
CA LEU A 190 4.28 -0.81 -1.31
C LEU A 190 3.63 0.18 -2.27
N ASP A 191 4.27 1.31 -2.51
CA ASP A 191 3.69 2.46 -3.22
C ASP A 191 4.59 2.90 -4.39
N ASP A 192 3.98 3.45 -5.44
CA ASP A 192 4.67 3.87 -6.66
C ASP A 192 5.32 5.27 -6.55
N GLY A 193 5.17 5.96 -5.42
CA GLY A 193 5.82 7.23 -5.16
C GLY A 193 5.18 8.41 -5.89
N ARG A 194 3.89 8.31 -6.26
CA ARG A 194 3.18 9.34 -7.02
C ARG A 194 1.82 9.64 -6.41
N ASP A 195 1.56 10.91 -6.14
CA ASP A 195 0.23 11.38 -5.73
C ASP A 195 -0.67 11.56 -6.97
N ARG A 196 -1.04 10.44 -7.59
CA ARG A 196 -1.97 10.42 -8.73
C ARG A 196 -2.89 9.23 -8.69
N ARG A 197 -4.13 9.48 -9.11
CA ARG A 197 -5.12 8.43 -9.28
C ARG A 197 -5.06 7.83 -10.68
N ASP A 198 -5.38 6.54 -10.77
CA ASP A 198 -5.49 5.75 -11.99
C ASP A 198 -4.23 5.83 -12.89
N PRO A 199 -3.04 5.49 -12.36
CA PRO A 199 -1.80 5.54 -13.13
C PRO A 199 -1.88 4.67 -14.38
N GLU A 200 -1.57 5.23 -15.55
CA GLU A 200 -1.52 4.46 -16.81
C GLU A 200 -0.56 3.27 -16.75
N ARG A 201 0.53 3.43 -15.98
CA ARG A 201 1.55 2.41 -15.76
C ARG A 201 2.06 2.46 -14.33
N ILE A 202 2.10 1.29 -13.71
CA ILE A 202 2.67 1.05 -12.38
C ILE A 202 4.10 0.55 -12.61
N TRP A 203 5.07 1.41 -12.35
CA TRP A 203 6.42 1.27 -12.90
C TRP A 203 7.22 0.12 -12.29
N TYR A 204 6.92 -0.27 -11.05
CA TYR A 204 7.62 -1.32 -10.33
C TYR A 204 7.09 -2.73 -10.65
N LEU A 205 6.03 -2.85 -11.47
CA LEU A 205 5.56 -4.15 -11.96
C LEU A 205 6.27 -4.47 -13.28
N ALA A 206 6.85 -5.68 -13.37
CA ALA A 206 7.41 -6.20 -14.62
C ALA A 206 6.32 -6.24 -15.72
N ASP A 207 5.14 -6.78 -15.37
CA ASP A 207 3.95 -6.83 -16.22
C ASP A 207 2.80 -6.07 -15.56
N GLN A 208 2.10 -5.24 -16.36
CA GLN A 208 0.86 -4.61 -15.89
C GLN A 208 -0.23 -5.68 -15.68
N PRO A 209 -1.12 -5.51 -14.68
CA PRO A 209 -2.12 -6.51 -14.34
C PRO A 209 -2.95 -6.95 -15.55
N ASN A 210 -2.85 -8.24 -15.88
CA ASN A 210 -3.55 -8.86 -17.00
C ASN A 210 -3.94 -10.31 -16.64
N ALA A 211 -4.57 -11.03 -17.57
CA ALA A 211 -5.04 -12.39 -17.32
C ALA A 211 -3.91 -13.38 -16.96
N SER A 212 -2.71 -13.18 -17.52
CA SER A 212 -1.52 -14.00 -17.28
C SER A 212 -0.70 -13.53 -16.07
N ALA A 213 -0.70 -12.23 -15.77
CA ALA A 213 -0.05 -11.64 -14.59
C ALA A 213 -1.05 -10.83 -13.74
N PRO A 214 -1.98 -11.50 -13.03
CA PRO A 214 -3.07 -10.82 -12.34
C PRO A 214 -2.67 -10.25 -10.97
N TRP A 215 -1.46 -10.51 -10.47
CA TRP A 215 -1.02 -10.14 -9.12
C TRP A 215 -1.97 -10.71 -8.06
N ARG A 216 -2.17 -12.04 -8.11
CA ARG A 216 -3.08 -12.73 -7.17
C ARG A 216 -2.61 -12.50 -5.73
N ILE A 217 -3.57 -12.40 -4.82
CA ILE A 217 -3.30 -12.57 -3.39
C ILE A 217 -2.54 -13.89 -3.18
N GLY A 218 -1.49 -13.87 -2.37
CA GLY A 218 -0.56 -14.99 -2.21
C GLY A 218 0.69 -14.92 -3.10
N THR A 219 0.77 -13.98 -4.05
CA THR A 219 2.00 -13.72 -4.82
C THR A 219 3.13 -13.33 -3.86
N THR A 220 4.31 -13.93 -4.01
CA THR A 220 5.45 -13.67 -3.10
C THR A 220 6.47 -12.73 -3.74
N LEU A 221 7.01 -11.80 -2.94
CA LEU A 221 8.01 -10.82 -3.33
C LEU A 221 9.25 -10.94 -2.44
N ALA A 222 10.42 -10.64 -2.99
CA ALA A 222 11.68 -10.56 -2.24
C ALA A 222 12.58 -9.45 -2.79
N GLY A 223 13.51 -8.98 -1.96
CA GLY A 223 14.43 -7.88 -2.30
C GLY A 223 13.70 -6.59 -2.66
N VAL A 224 12.75 -6.17 -1.82
CA VAL A 224 12.01 -4.91 -2.00
C VAL A 224 12.79 -3.77 -1.36
N GLU A 225 12.94 -2.64 -2.05
CA GLU A 225 13.64 -1.46 -1.53
C GLU A 225 12.82 -0.19 -1.73
N GLY A 226 12.88 0.70 -0.74
CA GLY A 226 12.20 1.99 -0.80
C GLY A 226 12.44 2.83 0.44
N LEU A 227 11.69 3.91 0.58
CA LEU A 227 11.77 4.80 1.72
C LEU A 227 10.49 4.72 2.52
N LEU A 228 10.61 4.55 3.84
CA LEU A 228 9.44 4.48 4.70
C LEU A 228 8.81 5.86 4.84
N ASP A 229 7.50 5.90 4.70
CA ASP A 229 6.71 7.11 4.64
C ASP A 229 5.39 6.86 5.37
N HIS A 230 4.84 7.89 6.00
CA HIS A 230 3.52 7.83 6.62
C HIS A 230 2.56 8.78 5.90
N ARG A 231 1.62 8.21 5.14
CA ARG A 231 0.60 8.99 4.40
C ARG A 231 -0.75 8.29 4.40
N HIS A 232 -1.81 9.09 4.41
CA HIS A 232 -3.20 8.60 4.44
C HIS A 232 -3.45 7.62 5.61
N GLY A 233 -2.85 7.92 6.77
CA GLY A 233 -3.02 7.17 8.02
C GLY A 233 -2.38 5.77 8.05
N ARG A 234 -1.45 5.46 7.13
CA ARG A 234 -0.78 4.15 7.06
C ARG A 234 0.68 4.32 6.64
N TYR A 235 1.56 3.54 7.27
CA TYR A 235 2.93 3.38 6.82
C TYR A 235 2.98 2.68 5.46
N ARG A 236 3.86 3.17 4.60
CA ARG A 236 4.09 2.68 3.26
C ARG A 236 5.55 2.82 2.88
N LEU A 237 6.00 1.95 2.00
CA LEU A 237 7.33 1.98 1.42
C LEU A 237 7.23 2.57 0.02
N GLN A 238 7.75 3.77 -0.15
CA GLN A 238 7.85 4.44 -1.44
C GLN A 238 8.99 3.79 -2.23
N LEU A 239 8.65 2.95 -3.20
CA LEU A 239 9.62 2.10 -3.87
C LEU A 239 10.66 2.93 -4.64
N THR A 240 11.92 2.50 -4.59
CA THR A 240 12.99 3.09 -5.45
C THR A 240 13.29 2.22 -6.66
N ASP A 241 13.05 0.91 -6.55
CA ASP A 241 13.34 -0.08 -7.56
C ASP A 241 12.20 -1.12 -7.60
N PRO A 242 12.00 -1.83 -8.74
CA PRO A 242 11.09 -2.96 -8.78
C PRO A 242 11.54 -4.05 -7.78
N PRO A 243 10.62 -4.81 -7.15
CA PRO A 243 10.99 -5.99 -6.37
C PRO A 243 11.94 -6.91 -7.15
N ALA A 244 13.04 -7.33 -6.53
CA ALA A 244 14.07 -8.12 -7.20
C ALA A 244 13.58 -9.51 -7.64
N ASP A 245 12.68 -10.11 -6.87
CA ASP A 245 12.04 -11.38 -7.20
C ASP A 245 10.52 -11.29 -6.97
N VAL A 246 9.76 -11.81 -7.94
CA VAL A 246 8.31 -11.85 -7.94
C VAL A 246 7.87 -13.23 -8.42
N ARG A 247 7.27 -14.00 -7.52
CA ARG A 247 6.66 -15.29 -7.84
C ARG A 247 5.15 -15.20 -7.72
N GLN A 248 4.49 -15.07 -8.87
CA GLN A 248 3.03 -15.03 -8.96
C GLN A 248 2.40 -16.26 -8.31
N ALA A 249 1.40 -16.06 -7.48
CA ALA A 249 0.62 -17.17 -6.94
C ALA A 249 -0.10 -17.89 -8.08
N GLU A 250 -0.06 -19.22 -8.06
CA GLU A 250 -0.74 -20.05 -9.05
C GLU A 250 -2.25 -19.87 -8.97
N ARG A 251 -2.94 -20.10 -10.08
CA ARG A 251 -4.40 -20.19 -10.05
C ARG A 251 -4.75 -21.50 -9.32
N PRO A 252 -5.54 -21.46 -8.24
CA PRO A 252 -5.95 -22.70 -7.58
C PRO A 252 -6.76 -23.57 -8.55
N ALA A 253 -6.53 -24.88 -8.49
CA ALA A 253 -7.36 -25.84 -9.20
C ALA A 253 -8.79 -25.84 -8.60
N PRO A 254 -9.83 -26.12 -9.39
CA PRO A 254 -11.18 -26.31 -8.87
C PRO A 254 -11.23 -27.42 -7.79
N PRO A 255 -12.06 -27.27 -6.74
CA PRO A 255 -12.20 -28.30 -5.72
C PRO A 255 -12.71 -29.62 -6.31
N GLN A 256 -12.05 -30.74 -5.99
CA GLN A 256 -12.46 -32.06 -6.48
C GLN A 256 -13.81 -32.49 -5.91
N ARG A 257 -14.66 -33.08 -6.76
CA ARG A 257 -15.96 -33.62 -6.34
C ARG A 257 -15.78 -34.90 -5.54
N GLN A 258 -16.39 -34.96 -4.38
CA GLN A 258 -16.47 -36.18 -3.58
C GLN A 258 -17.72 -36.96 -4.01
N PRO A 259 -17.60 -38.23 -4.45
CA PRO A 259 -18.74 -39.04 -4.83
C PRO A 259 -19.75 -39.16 -3.67
N GLY A 260 -21.04 -38.99 -3.98
CA GLY A 260 -22.13 -39.15 -3.00
C GLY A 260 -22.28 -38.01 -1.99
N VAL A 261 -21.55 -36.90 -2.13
CA VAL A 261 -21.67 -35.73 -1.26
C VAL A 261 -22.42 -34.60 -1.98
N LEU A 262 -23.41 -34.02 -1.31
CA LEU A 262 -24.09 -32.81 -1.76
C LEU A 262 -23.13 -31.62 -1.67
N ARG A 263 -22.89 -30.92 -2.77
CA ARG A 263 -22.07 -29.71 -2.82
C ARG A 263 -22.95 -28.47 -2.82
N VAL A 264 -22.80 -27.67 -1.76
CA VAL A 264 -23.45 -26.36 -1.62
C VAL A 264 -22.38 -25.27 -1.74
N VAL A 265 -22.65 -24.27 -2.58
CA VAL A 265 -21.78 -23.13 -2.82
C VAL A 265 -22.54 -21.84 -2.49
N ALA A 266 -21.94 -20.99 -1.65
CA ALA A 266 -22.44 -19.65 -1.38
C ALA A 266 -21.54 -18.61 -2.04
N LEU A 267 -22.12 -17.70 -2.82
CA LEU A 267 -21.39 -16.69 -3.59
C LEU A 267 -22.00 -15.31 -3.40
N ASN A 268 -21.18 -14.34 -3.03
CA ASN A 268 -21.51 -12.94 -3.21
C ASN A 268 -21.14 -12.54 -4.65
N VAL A 269 -22.14 -12.15 -5.45
CA VAL A 269 -21.95 -11.81 -6.87
C VAL A 269 -21.57 -10.35 -7.11
N LEU A 270 -21.36 -9.59 -6.03
CA LEU A 270 -20.86 -8.21 -6.01
C LEU A 270 -21.77 -7.24 -6.79
N ASN A 271 -23.03 -7.13 -6.37
CA ASN A 271 -24.07 -6.31 -6.99
C ASN A 271 -24.22 -6.61 -8.49
N LEU A 272 -24.63 -7.84 -8.82
CA LEU A 272 -24.97 -8.22 -10.20
C LEU A 272 -26.33 -7.61 -10.55
N PHE A 273 -26.31 -6.35 -10.97
CA PHE A 273 -27.50 -5.55 -11.27
C PHE A 273 -27.59 -5.35 -12.79
N ASN A 274 -28.75 -5.65 -13.37
CA ASN A 274 -28.93 -5.79 -14.83
C ASN A 274 -29.64 -4.58 -15.47
N GLY A 275 -29.93 -3.53 -14.68
CA GLY A 275 -30.56 -2.30 -15.17
C GLY A 275 -32.06 -2.47 -15.34
N ASP A 276 -32.58 -2.29 -16.55
CA ASP A 276 -33.99 -2.52 -16.86
C ASP A 276 -34.29 -3.95 -17.35
N GLY A 277 -33.28 -4.83 -17.32
CA GLY A 277 -33.32 -6.19 -17.86
C GLY A 277 -33.36 -6.28 -19.38
N ARG A 278 -33.37 -5.14 -20.11
CA ARG A 278 -33.49 -5.08 -21.57
C ARG A 278 -32.29 -4.40 -22.23
N GLY A 279 -31.19 -4.27 -21.48
CA GLY A 279 -29.93 -3.66 -21.92
C GLY A 279 -29.85 -2.15 -21.67
N GLY A 280 -30.88 -1.54 -21.07
CA GLY A 280 -30.91 -0.16 -20.59
C GLY A 280 -30.80 -0.09 -19.06
N GLY A 281 -31.12 1.08 -18.48
CA GLY A 281 -31.13 1.26 -17.02
C GLY A 281 -29.76 1.42 -16.35
N PHE A 282 -28.72 1.77 -17.12
CA PHE A 282 -27.37 2.04 -16.63
C PHE A 282 -27.06 3.55 -16.54
N PRO A 283 -26.23 4.01 -15.59
CA PRO A 283 -25.64 3.24 -14.50
C PRO A 283 -26.70 2.77 -13.50
N THR A 284 -26.53 1.57 -12.97
CA THR A 284 -27.35 1.10 -11.86
C THR A 284 -26.96 1.84 -10.58
N GLU A 285 -27.81 1.79 -9.54
CA GLU A 285 -27.48 2.38 -8.23
C GLU A 285 -26.23 1.74 -7.61
N ARG A 286 -26.06 0.42 -7.81
CA ARG A 286 -24.89 -0.37 -7.41
C ARG A 286 -24.51 -1.33 -8.54
N GLY A 287 -23.23 -1.66 -8.65
CA GLY A 287 -22.75 -2.61 -9.66
C GLY A 287 -22.23 -1.92 -10.92
N ALA A 288 -22.60 -2.43 -12.09
CA ALA A 288 -22.06 -1.99 -13.36
C ALA A 288 -22.56 -0.59 -13.76
N ALA A 289 -21.67 0.28 -14.25
CA ALA A 289 -22.06 1.60 -14.75
C ALA A 289 -22.55 1.57 -16.22
N ARG A 290 -22.33 0.45 -16.92
CA ARG A 290 -22.69 0.25 -18.33
C ARG A 290 -23.06 -1.20 -18.60
N HIS A 291 -23.91 -1.40 -19.59
CA HIS A 291 -24.33 -2.74 -20.01
C HIS A 291 -23.16 -3.66 -20.40
N ASP A 292 -22.12 -3.13 -21.07
CA ASP A 292 -20.94 -3.92 -21.44
C ASP A 292 -20.11 -4.37 -20.22
N GLN A 293 -20.14 -3.61 -19.12
CA GLN A 293 -19.52 -3.99 -17.86
C GLN A 293 -20.33 -5.08 -17.15
N TYR A 294 -21.66 -4.97 -17.15
CA TYR A 294 -22.57 -5.99 -16.63
C TYR A 294 -22.34 -7.34 -17.34
N GLN A 295 -22.32 -7.34 -18.68
CA GLN A 295 -22.09 -8.57 -19.46
C GLN A 295 -20.75 -9.24 -19.11
N ARG A 296 -19.68 -8.44 -18.90
CA ARG A 296 -18.38 -8.98 -18.45
C ARG A 296 -18.44 -9.57 -17.04
N GLN A 297 -19.18 -8.93 -16.13
CA GLN A 297 -19.38 -9.45 -14.78
C GLN A 297 -20.17 -10.77 -14.81
N GLN A 298 -21.28 -10.81 -15.54
CA GLN A 298 -22.13 -11.99 -15.69
C GLN A 298 -21.33 -13.16 -16.27
N ALA A 299 -20.62 -12.96 -17.38
CA ALA A 299 -19.81 -14.00 -18.00
C ALA A 299 -18.75 -14.57 -17.04
N LYS A 300 -18.07 -13.70 -16.27
CA LYS A 300 -17.10 -14.12 -15.25
C LYS A 300 -17.74 -14.99 -14.16
N LEU A 301 -18.91 -14.60 -13.67
CA LEU A 301 -19.63 -15.32 -12.62
C LEU A 301 -20.20 -16.65 -13.10
N VAL A 302 -20.73 -16.70 -14.33
CA VAL A 302 -21.20 -17.95 -14.96
C VAL A 302 -20.06 -18.97 -15.03
N GLU A 303 -18.90 -18.56 -15.54
CA GLU A 303 -17.73 -19.44 -15.59
C GLU A 303 -17.29 -19.91 -14.18
N GLN A 304 -17.35 -19.01 -13.19
CA GLN A 304 -17.06 -19.38 -11.80
C GLN A 304 -18.03 -20.44 -11.26
N VAL A 305 -19.34 -20.27 -11.46
CA VAL A 305 -20.36 -21.23 -10.99
C VAL A 305 -20.19 -22.58 -11.67
N ARG A 306 -19.96 -22.60 -12.99
CA ARG A 306 -19.73 -23.83 -13.75
C ARG A 306 -18.51 -24.60 -13.27
N LEU A 307 -17.40 -23.90 -13.02
CA LEU A 307 -16.16 -24.53 -12.53
C LEU A 307 -16.27 -25.07 -11.10
N LEU A 308 -17.17 -24.51 -10.27
CA LEU A 308 -17.40 -24.99 -8.91
C LEU A 308 -18.25 -26.26 -8.86
N ASP A 309 -19.00 -26.58 -9.94
CA ASP A 309 -19.74 -27.84 -10.11
C ASP A 309 -20.58 -28.18 -8.87
N ALA A 310 -21.44 -27.24 -8.46
CA ALA A 310 -22.27 -27.32 -7.26
C ALA A 310 -23.66 -27.89 -7.56
N ASP A 311 -24.23 -28.62 -6.60
CA ASP A 311 -25.62 -29.09 -6.69
C ASP A 311 -26.61 -28.00 -6.24
N ILE A 312 -26.19 -27.13 -5.30
CA ILE A 312 -26.96 -25.98 -4.81
C ILE A 312 -26.07 -24.75 -4.80
N VAL A 313 -26.57 -23.64 -5.38
CA VAL A 313 -25.91 -22.33 -5.35
C VAL A 313 -26.78 -21.33 -4.59
N ALA A 314 -26.24 -20.77 -3.51
CA ALA A 314 -26.82 -19.67 -2.76
C ALA A 314 -26.15 -18.36 -3.18
N LEU A 315 -26.92 -17.40 -3.69
CA LEU A 315 -26.41 -16.12 -4.17
C LEU A 315 -26.71 -14.99 -3.19
N MET A 316 -25.75 -14.09 -3.03
CA MET A 316 -25.88 -12.82 -2.30
C MET A 316 -25.57 -11.67 -3.23
N GLU A 317 -26.23 -10.52 -3.06
CA GLU A 317 -26.09 -9.32 -3.91
C GLU A 317 -26.48 -9.52 -5.38
N ILE A 318 -27.43 -10.42 -5.64
CA ILE A 318 -28.21 -10.35 -6.88
C ILE A 318 -29.27 -9.26 -6.72
N GLU A 319 -29.56 -8.52 -7.79
CA GLU A 319 -30.57 -7.46 -7.74
C GLU A 319 -31.94 -8.02 -7.34
N ASN A 320 -32.66 -7.26 -6.51
CA ASN A 320 -34.01 -7.61 -6.09
C ASN A 320 -35.05 -6.86 -6.94
N ASP A 321 -35.17 -7.27 -8.20
CA ASP A 321 -36.00 -6.66 -9.25
C ASP A 321 -37.20 -7.56 -9.66
N GLY A 322 -37.50 -8.57 -8.84
CA GLY A 322 -38.60 -9.51 -9.04
C GLY A 322 -38.15 -10.85 -9.63
N PHE A 323 -39.10 -11.59 -10.20
CA PHE A 323 -38.88 -12.96 -10.71
C PHE A 323 -39.34 -13.14 -12.17
N GLY A 324 -39.61 -12.04 -12.87
CA GLY A 324 -39.96 -12.05 -14.29
C GLY A 324 -38.77 -12.40 -15.18
N PRO A 325 -38.98 -12.62 -16.50
CA PRO A 325 -37.91 -12.94 -17.44
C PRO A 325 -36.82 -11.86 -17.55
N ASP A 326 -37.17 -10.62 -17.22
CA ASP A 326 -36.24 -9.48 -17.24
C ASP A 326 -35.46 -9.33 -15.91
N SER A 327 -35.74 -10.15 -14.89
CA SER A 327 -35.05 -10.04 -13.59
C SER A 327 -33.59 -10.47 -13.66
N ALA A 328 -32.72 -9.86 -12.86
CA ALA A 328 -31.31 -10.22 -12.76
C ALA A 328 -31.13 -11.72 -12.42
N LEU A 329 -31.98 -12.26 -11.54
CA LEU A 329 -31.97 -13.68 -11.18
C LEU A 329 -32.33 -14.58 -12.36
N ALA A 330 -33.42 -14.30 -13.07
CA ALA A 330 -33.85 -15.12 -14.20
C ALA A 330 -32.79 -15.12 -15.32
N GLN A 331 -32.20 -13.96 -15.61
CA GLN A 331 -31.16 -13.83 -16.64
C GLN A 331 -29.86 -14.51 -16.24
N PHE A 332 -29.47 -14.43 -14.96
CA PHE A 332 -28.28 -15.13 -14.48
C PHE A 332 -28.45 -16.65 -14.59
N VAL A 333 -29.60 -17.19 -14.15
CA VAL A 333 -29.91 -18.63 -14.25
C VAL A 333 -29.97 -19.08 -15.72
N ALA A 334 -30.56 -18.28 -16.61
CA ALA A 334 -30.61 -18.59 -18.04
C ALA A 334 -29.22 -18.63 -18.70
N ALA A 335 -28.21 -17.98 -18.11
CA ALA A 335 -26.84 -17.95 -18.61
C ALA A 335 -25.96 -19.12 -18.11
N LEU A 336 -26.36 -19.81 -17.03
CA LEU A 336 -25.64 -20.95 -16.44
C LEU A 336 -25.70 -22.21 -17.33
#